data_AF-X6C1M1-F1
#
_entry.id   AF-X6C1M1-F1
#
_cell.length_a   1.000
_cell.length_b   1.000
_cell.length_c   1.000
_cell.angle_alpha   90.00
_cell.angle_beta   90.00
_cell.angle_gamma   90.00
#
_symmetry.space_group_name_H-M   'P 1'
#
loop_
_entity.id
_entity.type
_entity.pdbx_description
1 polymer ?
#
loop_
_entity_poly.entity_id
_entity_poly.type
_entity_poly.pdbx_seq_one_letter_code
_entity_poly.pdbx_strand_id
1 'polypeptide(L)'
;MGAIIALVALFLVLLGAATIFVRADAQKLASGMRTLGPVLLALVGLAVLVVGREGIAGLILAAALAWYGSMRMKRPSVGPAPGKRSTVRTAALEMELDHDTGGLEGLVLAGRHEGKMLGAMGLAELQQLYRELPGDPESRQLLETYLDGRFPVWRNDAEANGGEGLGVAPGAGAMTKEEAYKILGLEAGAAAADVRKAHRRLMQRLHPDIGGTSFLAARINEAKDVLLSNHN
;
A
#
# COMPACT_ATOMS: atom_id res chain seq x y z
N MET A 1 -8.22 -59.05 -17.97
CA MET A 1 -9.04 -58.34 -18.97
C MET A 1 -9.65 -57.05 -18.40
N GLY A 2 -10.46 -57.08 -17.33
CA GLY A 2 -11.14 -55.88 -16.79
C GLY A 2 -10.23 -54.71 -16.39
N ALA A 3 -9.09 -54.98 -15.74
CA ALA A 3 -8.12 -53.95 -15.37
C ALA A 3 -7.50 -53.21 -16.58
N ILE A 4 -7.23 -53.94 -17.67
CA ILE A 4 -6.66 -53.38 -18.90
C ILE A 4 -7.70 -52.48 -19.58
N ILE A 5 -8.96 -52.91 -19.61
CA ILE A 5 -10.08 -52.13 -20.18
C ILE A 5 -10.28 -50.83 -19.40
N ALA A 6 -10.22 -50.87 -18.06
CA ALA A 6 -10.33 -49.67 -17.22
C ALA A 6 -9.16 -48.68 -17.45
N LEU A 7 -7.95 -49.19 -17.63
CA LEU A 7 -6.76 -48.37 -17.87
C LEU A 7 -6.79 -47.73 -19.26
N VAL A 8 -7.23 -48.48 -20.27
CA VAL A 8 -7.45 -47.96 -21.64
C VAL A 8 -8.58 -46.93 -21.67
N ALA A 9 -9.69 -47.16 -20.95
CA ALA A 9 -10.78 -46.20 -20.84
C ALA A 9 -10.32 -44.89 -20.16
N LEU A 10 -9.54 -45.01 -19.07
CA LEU A 10 -8.96 -43.86 -18.39
C LEU A 10 -8.01 -43.08 -19.32
N PHE A 11 -7.17 -43.79 -20.06
CA PHE A 11 -6.25 -43.18 -21.01
C PHE A 11 -7.01 -42.42 -22.10
N LEU A 12 -8.09 -42.98 -22.66
CA LEU A 12 -8.92 -42.31 -23.66
C LEU A 12 -9.62 -41.06 -23.09
N VAL A 13 -10.08 -41.10 -21.84
CA VAL A 13 -10.68 -39.94 -21.16
C VAL A 13 -9.65 -38.83 -20.96
N LEU A 14 -8.43 -39.17 -20.52
CA LEU A 14 -7.34 -38.20 -20.35
C LEU A 14 -6.90 -37.58 -21.68
N LEU A 15 -6.86 -38.38 -22.74
CA LEU A 15 -6.49 -37.94 -24.08
C LEU A 15 -7.56 -37.00 -24.66
N GLY A 16 -8.84 -37.33 -24.47
CA GLY A 16 -9.96 -36.45 -24.80
C GLY A 16 -9.89 -35.11 -24.04
N ALA A 17 -9.66 -35.14 -22.72
CA ALA A 17 -9.50 -33.93 -21.91
C ALA A 17 -8.30 -33.08 -22.37
N ALA A 18 -7.17 -33.69 -22.73
CA ALA A 18 -6.01 -33.00 -23.27
C ALA A 18 -6.29 -32.33 -24.63
N THR A 19 -7.03 -32.98 -25.53
CA THR A 19 -7.40 -32.38 -26.82
C THR A 19 -8.36 -31.19 -26.67
N ILE A 20 -9.28 -31.25 -25.70
CA ILE A 20 -10.16 -30.14 -25.34
C ILE A 20 -9.35 -28.99 -24.73
N PHE A 21 -8.34 -29.30 -23.91
CA PHE A 21 -7.43 -28.33 -23.31
C PHE A 21 -6.60 -27.57 -24.34
N VAL A 22 -6.05 -28.25 -25.35
CA VAL A 22 -5.23 -27.62 -26.41
C VAL A 22 -6.06 -26.70 -27.32
N ARG A 23 -7.36 -26.94 -27.45
CA ARG A 23 -8.25 -26.17 -28.34
C ARG A 23 -9.03 -25.05 -27.65
N ALA A 24 -9.02 -24.97 -26.31
CA ALA A 24 -9.86 -24.04 -25.58
C ALA A 24 -9.14 -22.71 -25.26
N ASP A 25 -9.90 -21.61 -25.32
CA ASP A 25 -9.47 -20.25 -24.98
C ASP A 25 -8.93 -20.16 -23.55
N ALA A 26 -7.73 -19.57 -23.37
CA ALA A 26 -7.00 -19.53 -22.10
C ALA A 26 -7.83 -18.91 -20.94
N GLN A 27 -8.73 -17.97 -21.24
CA GLN A 27 -9.61 -17.34 -20.24
C GLN A 27 -10.81 -18.21 -19.82
N LYS A 28 -11.31 -19.09 -20.70
CA LYS A 28 -12.37 -20.07 -20.35
C LYS A 28 -11.78 -21.31 -19.67
N LEU A 29 -10.53 -21.65 -19.97
CA LEU A 29 -9.77 -22.67 -19.24
C LEU A 29 -9.44 -22.26 -17.80
N ALA A 30 -9.08 -21.01 -17.53
CA ALA A 30 -8.73 -20.58 -16.17
C ALA A 30 -9.91 -20.71 -15.17
N SER A 31 -11.15 -20.51 -15.64
CA SER A 31 -12.37 -20.69 -14.84
C SER A 31 -12.85 -22.14 -14.79
N GLY A 32 -12.71 -22.91 -15.88
CA GLY A 32 -13.09 -24.33 -15.95
C GLY A 32 -12.07 -25.32 -15.37
N MET A 33 -10.78 -24.97 -15.33
CA MET A 33 -9.70 -25.84 -14.83
C MET A 33 -9.82 -26.10 -13.33
N ARG A 34 -10.50 -25.20 -12.61
CA ARG A 34 -10.82 -25.39 -11.20
C ARG A 34 -11.73 -26.61 -11.01
N THR A 35 -12.77 -26.78 -11.81
CA THR A 35 -13.70 -27.92 -11.67
C THR A 35 -13.22 -29.18 -12.38
N LEU A 36 -12.45 -29.06 -13.47
CA LEU A 36 -11.99 -30.20 -14.26
C LEU A 36 -10.98 -31.08 -13.48
N GLY A 37 -10.07 -30.45 -12.72
CA GLY A 37 -9.02 -31.12 -11.96
C GLY A 37 -9.53 -32.19 -10.97
N PRO A 38 -10.41 -31.85 -10.01
CA PRO A 38 -10.92 -32.83 -9.04
C PRO A 38 -11.76 -33.93 -9.69
N VAL A 39 -12.47 -33.66 -10.79
CA VAL A 39 -13.23 -34.67 -11.54
C VAL A 39 -12.31 -35.70 -12.18
N LEU A 40 -11.24 -35.25 -12.84
CA LEU A 40 -10.24 -36.16 -13.42
C LEU A 40 -9.54 -36.98 -12.34
N LEU A 41 -9.19 -36.36 -11.20
CA LEU A 41 -8.57 -37.05 -10.08
C LEU A 41 -9.50 -38.14 -9.50
N ALA A 42 -10.80 -37.86 -9.41
CA ALA A 42 -11.80 -38.83 -8.95
C ALA A 42 -11.94 -40.02 -9.92
N LEU A 43 -11.92 -39.78 -11.24
CA LEU A 43 -11.95 -40.83 -12.25
C LEU A 43 -10.70 -41.72 -12.19
N VAL A 44 -9.52 -41.14 -11.95
CA VAL A 44 -8.28 -41.90 -11.71
C VAL A 44 -8.43 -42.76 -10.46
N GLY A 45 -8.93 -42.21 -9.35
CA GLY A 45 -9.18 -42.97 -8.12
C GLY A 45 -10.12 -44.15 -8.33
N LEU A 46 -11.22 -43.95 -9.06
CA LEU A 46 -12.17 -45.01 -9.39
C LEU A 46 -11.56 -46.10 -10.27
N ALA A 47 -10.72 -45.74 -11.25
CA ALA A 47 -10.00 -46.71 -12.06
C ALA A 47 -9.01 -47.54 -11.23
N VAL A 48 -8.32 -46.94 -10.25
CA VAL A 48 -7.41 -47.63 -9.34
C VAL A 48 -8.16 -48.59 -8.40
N LEU A 49 -9.40 -48.26 -7.99
CA LEU A 49 -10.28 -49.20 -7.27
C LEU A 49 -10.57 -50.45 -8.11
N VAL A 50 -10.89 -50.30 -9.39
CA VAL A 50 -11.19 -51.43 -10.30
C VAL A 50 -9.97 -52.35 -10.50
N VAL A 51 -8.76 -51.83 -10.34
CA VAL A 51 -7.50 -52.60 -10.39
C VAL A 51 -7.20 -53.34 -9.07
N GLY A 52 -8.00 -53.11 -8.01
CA GLY A 52 -7.88 -53.79 -6.72
C GLY A 52 -6.85 -53.15 -5.77
N ARG A 53 -6.41 -51.92 -6.03
CA ARG A 53 -5.47 -51.19 -5.14
C ARG A 53 -6.23 -50.21 -4.25
N GLU A 54 -6.99 -50.78 -3.31
CA GLU A 54 -7.93 -50.07 -2.44
C GLU A 54 -7.26 -48.95 -1.62
N GLY A 55 -6.04 -49.17 -1.10
CA GLY A 55 -5.32 -48.17 -0.30
C GLY A 55 -4.96 -46.90 -1.08
N ILE A 56 -4.46 -47.04 -2.31
CA ILE A 56 -4.07 -45.88 -3.12
C ILE A 56 -5.31 -45.20 -3.71
N ALA A 57 -6.31 -45.99 -4.08
CA ALA A 57 -7.55 -45.46 -4.61
C ALA A 57 -8.30 -44.59 -3.59
N GLY A 58 -8.34 -45.02 -2.32
CA GLY A 58 -8.91 -44.24 -1.23
C GLY A 58 -8.22 -42.89 -1.03
N LEU A 59 -6.88 -42.84 -1.09
CA LEU A 59 -6.12 -41.59 -0.98
C LEU A 59 -6.40 -40.63 -2.13
N ILE A 60 -6.48 -41.15 -3.37
CA ILE A 60 -6.76 -40.34 -4.55
C ILE A 60 -8.19 -39.77 -4.50
N LEU A 61 -9.18 -40.58 -4.10
CA LEU A 61 -10.57 -40.13 -3.96
C LEU A 61 -10.72 -39.11 -2.83
N ALA A 62 -10.05 -39.31 -1.69
CA ALA A 62 -10.05 -38.35 -0.59
C ALA A 62 -9.42 -37.01 -1.00
N ALA A 63 -8.32 -37.04 -1.75
CA ALA A 63 -7.69 -35.84 -2.29
C ALA A 63 -8.61 -35.10 -3.29
N ALA A 64 -9.31 -35.84 -4.15
CA ALA A 64 -10.28 -35.26 -5.10
C ALA A 64 -11.43 -34.55 -4.36
N LEU A 65 -11.98 -35.19 -3.33
CA LEU A 65 -13.04 -34.65 -2.48
C LEU A 65 -12.58 -33.43 -1.69
N ALA A 66 -11.38 -33.47 -1.11
CA ALA A 66 -10.79 -32.35 -0.37
C ALA A 66 -10.56 -31.13 -1.28
N TRP A 67 -10.03 -31.35 -2.49
CA TRP A 67 -9.84 -30.29 -3.48
C TRP A 67 -11.17 -29.68 -3.94
N TYR A 68 -12.16 -30.52 -4.24
CA TYR A 68 -13.50 -30.05 -4.61
C TYR A 68 -14.18 -29.27 -3.47
N GLY A 69 -14.07 -29.75 -2.23
CA GLY A 69 -14.57 -29.08 -1.03
C GLY A 69 -13.90 -27.73 -0.78
N SER A 70 -12.58 -27.64 -0.98
CA SER A 70 -11.82 -26.40 -0.88
C SER A 70 -12.23 -25.36 -1.94
N MET A 71 -12.73 -25.78 -3.10
CA MET A 71 -13.26 -24.87 -4.12
C MET A 71 -14.68 -24.39 -3.86
N ARG A 72 -15.53 -25.22 -3.23
CA ARG A 72 -16.86 -24.80 -2.74
C ARG A 72 -16.73 -23.92 -1.49
N MET A 73 -15.70 -24.15 -0.67
CA MET A 73 -15.24 -23.20 0.32
C MET A 73 -14.44 -22.08 -0.35
N LYS A 74 -15.09 -21.35 -1.26
CA LYS A 74 -14.88 -19.90 -1.25
C LYS A 74 -15.39 -19.43 0.11
N ARG A 75 -14.51 -19.47 1.11
CA ARG A 75 -14.61 -18.49 2.19
C ARG A 75 -14.80 -17.15 1.48
N PRO A 76 -15.76 -16.30 1.87
CA PRO A 76 -15.74 -14.94 1.40
C PRO A 76 -14.30 -14.48 1.60
N SER A 77 -13.70 -13.89 0.57
CA SER A 77 -12.46 -13.17 0.79
C SER A 77 -12.80 -12.12 1.83
N VAL A 78 -12.53 -12.44 3.10
CA VAL A 78 -12.10 -11.42 4.03
C VAL A 78 -11.01 -10.75 3.24
N GLY A 79 -11.23 -9.48 2.88
CA GLY A 79 -10.22 -8.66 2.24
C GLY A 79 -8.91 -8.72 3.05
N PRO A 80 -7.85 -8.03 2.62
CA PRO A 80 -6.69 -7.86 3.49
C PRO A 80 -7.20 -7.55 4.90
N ALA A 81 -6.74 -8.34 5.88
CA ALA A 81 -7.18 -8.25 7.27
C ALA A 81 -7.28 -6.76 7.61
N PRO A 82 -8.41 -6.28 8.18
CA PRO A 82 -8.68 -4.86 8.30
C PRO A 82 -7.40 -4.20 8.79
N GLY A 83 -6.84 -3.35 7.92
CA GLY A 83 -5.56 -2.69 8.16
C GLY A 83 -5.57 -2.20 9.58
N LYS A 84 -4.46 -2.40 10.30
CA LYS A 84 -4.38 -1.95 11.68
C LYS A 84 -4.69 -0.46 11.63
N ARG A 85 -5.86 -0.09 12.13
CA ARG A 85 -6.31 1.28 12.22
C ARG A 85 -6.18 1.67 13.66
N SER A 86 -5.36 2.66 13.94
CA SER A 86 -5.25 3.25 15.27
C SER A 86 -6.08 4.52 15.29
N THR A 87 -7.05 4.57 16.20
CA THR A 87 -7.84 5.78 16.45
C THR A 87 -7.26 6.50 17.67
N VAL A 88 -7.03 7.80 17.55
CA VAL A 88 -6.60 8.68 18.64
C VAL A 88 -7.63 9.78 18.80
N ARG A 89 -8.17 9.94 20.02
CA ARG A 89 -9.19 10.92 20.32
C ARG A 89 -8.69 11.89 21.40
N THR A 90 -8.76 13.17 21.10
CA THR A 90 -8.37 14.28 21.99
C THR A 90 -9.58 15.16 22.29
N ALA A 91 -9.37 16.29 22.96
CA ALA A 91 -10.46 17.19 23.34
C ALA A 91 -11.13 17.87 22.14
N ALA A 92 -10.39 18.09 21.04
CA ALA A 92 -10.89 18.81 19.87
C ALA A 92 -10.93 17.97 18.58
N LEU A 93 -10.24 16.83 18.54
CA LEU A 93 -10.08 16.03 17.31
C LEU A 93 -10.21 14.54 17.58
N GLU A 94 -10.76 13.83 16.61
CA GLU A 94 -10.66 12.38 16.50
C GLU A 94 -9.90 12.05 15.22
N MET A 95 -8.84 11.26 15.32
CA MET A 95 -7.95 10.94 14.21
C MET A 95 -7.90 9.43 14.00
N GLU A 96 -7.92 9.00 12.75
CA GLU A 96 -7.76 7.60 12.35
C GLU A 96 -6.53 7.49 11.45
N LEU A 97 -5.54 6.70 11.87
CA LEU A 97 -4.35 6.37 11.09
C LEU A 97 -4.50 4.96 10.54
N ASP A 98 -4.47 4.86 9.22
CA ASP A 98 -4.32 3.60 8.51
C ASP A 98 -2.83 3.24 8.43
N HIS A 99 -2.41 2.16 9.10
CA HIS A 99 -1.02 1.73 9.11
C HIS A 99 -0.55 1.10 7.79
N ASP A 100 -1.46 0.73 6.88
CA ASP A 100 -1.10 0.14 5.59
C ASP A 100 -0.81 1.21 4.55
N THR A 101 -1.61 2.29 4.54
CA THR A 101 -1.46 3.41 3.59
C THR A 101 -0.65 4.57 4.17
N GLY A 102 -0.53 4.66 5.50
CA GLY A 102 -0.06 5.86 6.19
C GLY A 102 -1.04 7.03 6.10
N GLY A 103 -2.26 6.78 5.61
CA GLY A 103 -3.31 7.78 5.49
C GLY A 103 -3.82 8.19 6.87
N LEU A 104 -3.81 9.50 7.13
CA LEU A 104 -4.34 10.09 8.34
C LEU A 104 -5.63 10.83 8.02
N GLU A 105 -6.74 10.38 8.57
CA GLU A 105 -8.02 11.09 8.51
C GLU A 105 -8.41 11.62 9.89
N GLY A 106 -9.30 12.61 9.93
CA GLY A 106 -9.77 13.15 11.20
C GLY A 106 -11.10 13.88 11.14
N LEU A 107 -11.74 13.96 12.29
CA LEU A 107 -13.02 14.60 12.55
C LEU A 107 -12.84 15.66 13.64
N VAL A 108 -13.42 16.84 13.45
CA VAL A 108 -13.41 17.90 14.46
C VAL A 108 -14.52 17.64 15.48
N LEU A 109 -14.14 17.50 16.76
CA LEU A 109 -15.06 17.24 17.87
C LEU A 109 -15.52 18.50 18.59
N ALA A 110 -14.77 19.60 18.48
CA ALA A 110 -15.10 20.86 19.14
C ALA A 110 -14.61 22.07 18.34
N GLY A 111 -15.34 23.18 18.43
CA GLY A 111 -15.00 24.46 17.77
C GLY A 111 -15.94 24.80 16.62
N ARG A 112 -15.57 25.81 15.82
CA ARG A 112 -16.43 26.31 14.72
C ARG A 112 -16.69 25.31 13.59
N HIS A 113 -15.86 24.27 13.51
CA HIS A 113 -15.93 23.24 12.48
C HIS A 113 -16.37 21.87 13.03
N GLU A 114 -17.04 21.83 14.20
CA GLU A 114 -17.54 20.60 14.81
C GLU A 114 -18.32 19.72 13.81
N GLY A 115 -18.01 18.42 13.82
CA GLY A 115 -18.61 17.42 12.93
C GLY A 115 -18.09 17.43 11.50
N LYS A 116 -17.19 18.36 11.12
CA LYS A 116 -16.55 18.33 9.81
C LYS A 116 -15.34 17.39 9.79
N MET A 117 -15.16 16.70 8.67
CA MET A 117 -13.94 15.95 8.40
C MET A 117 -12.82 16.90 7.94
N LEU A 118 -11.60 16.68 8.43
CA LEU A 118 -10.42 17.43 8.01
C LEU A 118 -10.18 17.30 6.49
N GLY A 119 -10.51 16.14 5.91
CA GLY A 119 -10.48 15.89 4.46
C GLY A 119 -11.34 16.86 3.64
N ALA A 120 -12.48 17.28 4.18
CA ALA A 120 -13.40 18.19 3.53
C ALA A 120 -13.04 19.67 3.71
N MET A 121 -12.12 19.98 4.63
CA MET A 121 -11.71 21.35 4.94
C MET A 121 -10.59 21.83 4.02
N GLY A 122 -10.65 23.12 3.65
CA GLY A 122 -9.57 23.80 2.93
C GLY A 122 -8.44 24.27 3.86
N LEU A 123 -7.29 24.66 3.29
CA LEU A 123 -6.12 25.14 4.05
C LEU A 123 -6.46 26.30 5.00
N ALA A 124 -7.25 27.27 4.53
CA ALA A 124 -7.66 28.43 5.35
C ALA A 124 -8.52 28.02 6.57
N GLU A 125 -9.44 27.07 6.40
CA GLU A 125 -10.26 26.54 7.49
C GLU A 125 -9.41 25.76 8.51
N LEU A 126 -8.43 24.98 8.03
CA LEU A 126 -7.51 24.23 8.90
C LEU A 126 -6.54 25.15 9.67
N GLN A 127 -6.04 26.22 9.04
CA GLN A 127 -5.23 27.25 9.73
C GLN A 127 -6.06 28.02 10.78
N GLN A 128 -7.34 28.25 10.51
CA GLN A 128 -8.25 28.84 11.49
C GLN A 128 -8.48 27.89 12.66
N LEU A 129 -8.72 26.61 12.40
CA LEU A 129 -8.80 25.57 13.42
C LEU A 129 -7.52 25.56 14.28
N TYR A 130 -6.33 25.55 13.67
CA TYR A 130 -5.05 25.58 14.41
C TYR A 130 -4.93 26.73 15.42
N ARG A 131 -5.43 27.93 15.06
CA ARG A 131 -5.45 29.10 15.95
C ARG A 131 -6.45 28.97 17.10
N GLU A 132 -7.52 28.21 16.92
CA GLU A 132 -8.57 27.96 17.92
C GLU A 132 -8.20 26.89 18.96
N LEU A 133 -7.07 26.20 18.79
CA LEU A 133 -6.61 25.13 19.69
C LEU A 133 -5.48 25.55 20.69
N PRO A 134 -5.51 26.70 21.40
CA PRO A 134 -4.43 27.06 22.32
C PRO A 134 -4.37 26.21 23.60
N GLY A 135 -5.47 25.55 23.99
CA GLY A 135 -5.57 24.83 25.26
C GLY A 135 -5.18 23.35 25.24
N ASP A 136 -4.96 22.74 24.06
CA ASP A 136 -4.68 21.31 23.94
C ASP A 136 -3.47 21.04 23.01
N PRO A 137 -2.27 20.80 23.57
CA PRO A 137 -1.07 20.55 22.79
C PRO A 137 -1.15 19.25 21.98
N GLU A 138 -1.89 18.23 22.46
CA GLU A 138 -2.03 16.95 21.76
C GLU A 138 -2.86 17.12 20.48
N SER A 139 -4.00 17.81 20.58
CA SER A 139 -4.82 18.12 19.41
C SER A 139 -4.07 18.97 18.38
N ARG A 140 -3.21 19.91 18.81
CA ARG A 140 -2.36 20.67 17.87
C ARG A 140 -1.38 19.77 17.13
N GLN A 141 -0.67 18.90 17.84
CA GLN A 141 0.30 17.99 17.23
C GLN A 141 -0.34 17.06 16.21
N LEU A 142 -1.56 16.57 16.48
CA LEU A 142 -2.32 15.75 15.54
C LEU A 142 -2.71 16.52 14.28
N LEU A 143 -3.16 17.77 14.42
CA LEU A 143 -3.50 18.63 13.30
C LEU A 143 -2.26 19.00 12.47
N GLU A 144 -1.11 19.26 13.11
CA GLU A 144 0.16 19.50 12.42
C GLU A 144 0.59 18.29 11.60
N THR A 145 0.47 17.09 12.16
CA THR A 145 0.80 15.84 11.46
C THR A 145 -0.09 15.66 10.21
N TYR A 146 -1.38 15.99 10.32
CA TYR A 146 -2.30 15.98 9.18
C TYR A 146 -1.94 17.03 8.12
N LEU A 147 -1.64 18.26 8.55
CA LEU A 147 -1.26 19.35 7.67
C LEU A 147 0.07 19.09 6.96
N ASP A 148 1.03 18.44 7.61
CA ASP A 148 2.30 18.05 7.01
C ASP A 148 2.13 17.02 5.89
N GLY A 149 1.23 16.07 6.07
CA GLY A 149 0.92 15.07 5.06
C GLY A 149 0.20 15.66 3.84
N ARG A 150 -0.74 16.58 4.06
CA ARG A 150 -1.61 17.12 3.00
C ARG A 150 -1.09 18.40 2.34
N PHE A 151 -0.40 19.25 3.09
CA PHE A 151 0.03 20.58 2.69
C PHE A 151 1.47 20.89 3.16
N PRO A 152 2.53 20.27 2.59
CA PRO A 152 3.90 20.37 3.12
C PRO A 152 4.48 21.78 3.35
N VAL A 153 3.88 22.83 2.75
CA VAL A 153 4.32 24.24 2.82
C VAL A 153 3.42 25.11 3.73
N TRP A 154 2.46 24.51 4.46
CA TRP A 154 1.44 25.24 5.23
C TRP A 154 2.00 26.15 6.34
N ARG A 155 3.20 25.84 6.85
CA ARG A 155 3.86 26.60 7.93
C ARG A 155 4.36 27.96 7.49
N ASN A 156 4.81 28.10 6.24
CA ASN A 156 5.33 29.37 5.71
C ASN A 156 4.25 30.47 5.68
N ASP A 157 3.01 30.07 5.38
CA ASP A 157 1.86 30.99 5.34
C ASP A 157 1.29 31.28 6.73
N ALA A 158 1.48 30.37 7.69
CA ALA A 158 1.04 30.55 9.07
C ALA A 158 1.91 31.58 9.81
N GLU A 159 3.22 31.60 9.56
CA GLU A 159 4.16 32.57 10.14
C GLU A 159 4.07 33.95 9.47
N ALA A 160 3.74 34.02 8.17
CA ALA A 160 3.60 35.29 7.44
C ALA A 160 2.47 36.20 7.97
N ASN A 161 1.48 35.64 8.69
CA ASN A 161 0.36 36.39 9.28
C ASN A 161 0.48 36.60 10.80
N GLY A 162 1.57 36.14 11.44
CA GLY A 162 1.80 36.23 12.89
C GLY A 162 2.79 37.32 13.28
N GLY A 163 2.59 38.54 12.79
CA GLY A 163 3.47 39.66 13.11
C GLY A 163 3.08 40.35 14.43
N GLU A 164 3.67 39.93 15.54
CA GLU A 164 4.04 40.83 16.65
C GLU A 164 5.21 40.21 17.42
N GLY A 165 6.34 40.93 17.44
CA GLY A 165 7.67 40.37 17.59
C GLY A 165 8.02 39.83 18.97
N LEU A 166 9.04 38.97 18.97
CA LEU A 166 10.19 38.95 19.88
C LEU A 166 11.16 37.90 19.35
N GLY A 167 12.41 38.31 19.08
CA GLY A 167 13.43 37.46 18.48
C GLY A 167 13.74 36.22 19.33
N VAL A 168 13.62 35.05 18.71
CA VAL A 168 14.23 33.79 19.16
C VAL A 168 14.76 33.07 17.92
N ALA A 169 15.93 32.44 18.08
CA ALA A 169 16.87 31.93 17.07
C ALA A 169 16.28 31.11 15.89
N PRO A 170 16.95 31.09 14.71
CA PRO A 170 16.48 30.36 13.53
C PRO A 170 16.54 28.85 13.77
N GLY A 171 15.38 28.25 14.05
CA GLY A 171 15.20 26.81 14.19
C GLY A 171 14.34 26.26 13.06
N ALA A 172 14.98 25.54 12.13
CA ALA A 172 14.37 24.51 11.26
C ALA A 172 13.24 24.93 10.29
N GLY A 173 13.31 26.12 9.67
CA GLY A 173 12.32 26.58 8.68
C GLY A 173 12.75 26.53 7.20
N ALA A 174 14.03 26.37 6.89
CA ALA A 174 14.51 26.28 5.51
C ALA A 174 15.83 25.51 5.47
N MET A 175 15.96 24.54 4.57
CA MET A 175 17.22 23.81 4.41
C MET A 175 18.36 24.76 4.02
N THR A 176 19.46 24.72 4.78
CA THR A 176 20.65 25.53 4.49
C THR A 176 21.44 24.95 3.32
N LYS A 177 22.32 25.75 2.71
CA LYS A 177 23.16 25.29 1.59
C LYS A 177 24.07 24.13 2.01
N GLU A 178 24.63 24.24 3.20
CA GLU A 178 25.54 23.24 3.79
C GLU A 178 24.79 21.92 4.01
N GLU A 179 23.55 22.00 4.48
CA GLU A 179 22.68 20.84 4.64
C GLU A 179 22.29 20.24 3.28
N ALA A 180 21.97 21.06 2.27
CA ALA A 180 21.66 20.60 0.92
C ALA A 180 22.83 19.86 0.25
N TYR A 181 24.06 20.37 0.39
CA TYR A 181 25.28 19.70 -0.07
C TYR A 181 25.47 18.35 0.63
N LYS A 182 25.25 18.31 1.95
CA LYS A 182 25.36 17.07 2.74
C LYS A 182 24.31 16.02 2.33
N ILE A 183 23.06 16.43 2.09
CA ILE A 183 21.99 15.53 1.65
C ILE A 183 22.27 14.95 0.25
N LEU A 184 22.80 15.75 -0.67
CA LEU A 184 23.17 15.29 -2.01
C LEU A 184 24.53 14.57 -2.07
N GLY A 185 25.29 14.57 -0.97
CA GLY A 185 26.62 13.98 -0.89
C GLY A 185 27.65 14.69 -1.78
N LEU A 186 27.57 16.02 -1.84
CA LEU A 186 28.42 16.88 -2.65
C LEU A 186 29.25 17.81 -1.76
N GLU A 187 30.40 18.25 -2.24
CA GLU A 187 31.20 19.28 -1.58
C GLU A 187 30.63 20.68 -1.83
N ALA A 188 30.89 21.60 -0.90
CA ALA A 188 30.46 22.99 -1.03
C ALA A 188 31.08 23.63 -2.29
N GLY A 189 30.24 24.18 -3.16
CA GLY A 189 30.67 24.77 -4.43
C GLY A 189 30.60 23.84 -5.64
N ALA A 190 30.00 22.65 -5.52
CA ALA A 190 29.75 21.77 -6.67
C ALA A 190 28.93 22.46 -7.76
N ALA A 191 29.29 22.20 -9.03
CA ALA A 191 28.62 22.82 -10.17
C ALA A 191 27.16 22.35 -10.29
N ALA A 192 26.29 23.18 -10.87
CA ALA A 192 24.89 22.83 -11.12
C ALA A 192 24.69 21.51 -11.90
N ALA A 193 25.66 21.12 -12.74
CA ALA A 193 25.65 19.84 -13.44
C ALA A 193 25.78 18.65 -12.48
N ASP A 194 26.63 18.77 -11.45
CA ASP A 194 26.88 17.73 -10.45
C ASP A 194 25.71 17.60 -9.48
N VAL A 195 25.08 18.72 -9.10
CA VAL A 195 23.84 18.76 -8.31
C VAL A 195 22.73 17.95 -8.98
N ARG A 196 22.49 18.18 -10.28
CA ARG A 196 21.48 17.43 -11.05
C ARG A 196 21.82 15.95 -11.20
N LYS A 197 23.10 15.61 -11.33
CA LYS A 197 23.56 14.22 -11.44
C LYS A 197 23.40 13.46 -10.12
N ALA A 198 23.75 14.08 -9.00
CA ALA A 198 23.59 13.52 -7.66
C ALA A 198 22.11 13.29 -7.32
N HIS A 199 21.25 14.28 -7.61
CA HIS A 199 19.80 14.17 -7.43
C HIS A 199 19.20 12.97 -8.20
N ARG A 200 19.51 12.84 -9.50
CA ARG A 200 19.03 11.69 -10.30
C ARG A 200 19.50 10.35 -9.74
N ARG A 201 20.76 10.26 -9.31
CA ARG A 201 21.32 9.03 -8.72
C ARG A 201 20.62 8.66 -7.42
N LEU A 202 20.31 9.64 -6.57
CA LEU A 202 19.62 9.42 -5.30
C LEU A 202 18.16 9.03 -5.52
N MET A 203 17.46 9.71 -6.44
CA MET A 203 16.08 9.37 -6.78
C MET A 203 15.93 7.99 -7.44
N GLN A 204 16.88 7.57 -8.29
CA GLN A 204 16.87 6.22 -8.87
C GLN A 204 17.06 5.10 -7.83
N ARG A 205 17.73 5.41 -6.71
CA ARG A 205 17.93 4.46 -5.60
C ARG A 205 16.72 4.41 -4.67
N LEU A 206 15.81 5.36 -4.78
CA LEU A 206 14.60 5.43 -4.00
C LEU A 206 13.51 4.61 -4.72
N HIS A 207 13.29 3.37 -4.28
CA HIS A 207 12.23 2.53 -4.85
C HIS A 207 10.84 3.04 -4.42
N PRO A 208 9.89 3.22 -5.35
CA PRO A 208 8.54 3.68 -5.06
C PRO A 208 7.66 2.61 -4.37
N ASP A 209 8.13 1.37 -4.30
CA ASP A 209 7.35 0.22 -3.82
C ASP A 209 7.27 0.10 -2.29
N ILE A 210 7.82 1.05 -1.55
CA ILE A 210 7.77 1.06 -0.08
C ILE A 210 7.35 2.46 0.35
N GLY A 211 6.11 2.61 0.81
CA GLY A 211 5.43 3.88 1.16
C GLY A 211 6.05 4.73 2.28
N GLY A 212 7.31 4.48 2.68
CA GLY A 212 8.09 5.28 3.63
C GLY A 212 9.06 6.28 2.97
N THR A 213 9.06 6.42 1.65
CA THR A 213 10.05 7.21 0.89
C THR A 213 9.62 8.65 0.57
N SER A 214 8.40 9.06 0.92
CA SER A 214 7.86 10.40 0.61
C SER A 214 8.67 11.53 1.26
N PHE A 215 8.98 11.42 2.55
CA PHE A 215 9.74 12.45 3.28
C PHE A 215 11.18 12.58 2.76
N LEU A 216 11.85 11.46 2.53
CA LEU A 216 13.22 11.46 2.01
C LEU A 216 13.27 11.99 0.57
N ALA A 217 12.29 11.63 -0.27
CA ALA A 217 12.13 12.19 -1.61
C ALA A 217 11.95 13.72 -1.56
N ALA A 218 11.08 14.20 -0.67
CA ALA A 218 10.83 15.62 -0.48
C ALA A 218 12.11 16.37 -0.07
N ARG A 219 12.87 15.83 0.88
CA ARG A 219 14.14 16.41 1.34
C ARG A 219 15.23 16.40 0.25
N ILE A 220 15.30 15.35 -0.56
CA ILE A 220 16.22 15.31 -1.72
C ILE A 220 15.83 16.34 -2.79
N ASN A 221 14.52 16.56 -3.01
CA ASN A 221 14.03 17.58 -3.94
C ASN A 221 14.31 18.99 -3.45
N GLU A 222 14.02 19.28 -2.18
CA GLU A 222 14.32 20.54 -1.52
C GLU A 222 15.82 20.88 -1.65
N ALA A 223 16.71 19.89 -1.51
CA ALA A 223 18.17 20.11 -1.55
C ALA A 223 18.62 20.54 -2.95
N LYS A 224 18.06 19.91 -3.98
CA LYS A 224 18.29 20.26 -5.38
C LYS A 224 17.79 21.68 -5.68
N ASP A 225 16.61 22.03 -5.17
CA ASP A 225 16.02 23.36 -5.41
C ASP A 225 16.81 24.48 -4.73
N VAL A 226 17.29 24.28 -3.49
CA VAL A 226 18.14 25.25 -2.77
C VAL A 226 19.45 25.52 -3.49
N LEU A 227 20.11 24.48 -4.03
CA LEU A 227 21.40 24.62 -4.73
C LEU A 227 21.27 25.17 -6.15
N LEU A 228 20.15 24.93 -6.84
CA LEU A 228 19.91 25.43 -8.20
C LEU A 228 19.31 26.83 -8.25
N SER A 229 18.52 27.24 -7.24
CA SER A 229 17.92 28.58 -7.18
C SER A 229 18.95 29.71 -7.07
N ASN A 230 20.18 29.39 -6.67
CA ASN A 230 21.30 30.34 -6.53
C ASN A 230 22.35 30.24 -7.65
N HIS A 231 22.10 29.47 -8.72
CA HIS A 231 23.00 29.34 -9.87
C HIS A 231 22.59 30.23 -11.07
N ASN A 232 21.71 31.22 -10.83
CA ASN A 232 21.37 32.27 -11.80
C ASN A 232 22.34 33.44 -11.71
#